data_AF-A0A0D7BNB9-F1
#
_entry.id   AF-A0A0D7BNB9-F1
#
_cell.length_a   1.000
_cell.length_b   1.000
_cell.length_c   1.000
_cell.angle_alpha   90.00
_cell.angle_beta   90.00
_cell.angle_gamma   90.00
#
_symmetry.space_group_name_H-M   'P 1'
#
loop_
_entity.id
_entity.type
_entity.pdbx_description
1 polymer ?
#
loop_
_entity_poly.entity_id
_entity_poly.type
_entity_poly.pdbx_seq_one_letter_code
_entity_poly.pdbx_strand_id
1 'polypeptide(L)'
;MSDAKILKECIALADELATILRLGNPLPANQDFSADEREALLACRKSARMKNVVSSSPAMDCLRMAISSKYLPALATAIVTTSPVTQPQAYAAYIQRFVTLLPASSNPYLRKFFREALLSAQFVDTIAERFLDGTMDNNLVLQGATARILCEAMWWSDPSRGDDKNACFDAALRDKLEAKVSGYVEQHESGVESAPEAKPAKEAAHNTVMVELKKTLISVRFLSFNGDAAYINGVRNLMEQDTPGEQGMCQVCYATDDDEDLLRCSRCKDITYCSPDCQKIGWGKGHRLRCFTYSF
;
A
#
# COMPACT_ATOMS: atom_id res chain seq x y z
N MET A 1 21.28 16.79 -1.80
CA MET A 1 20.37 17.41 -0.81
C MET A 1 20.60 16.70 0.51
N SER A 2 20.70 17.38 1.66
CA SER A 2 20.87 16.67 2.95
C SER A 2 19.58 15.93 3.32
N ASP A 3 19.69 14.81 4.04
CA ASP A 3 18.53 14.02 4.51
C ASP A 3 17.51 14.86 5.28
N ALA A 4 17.98 15.80 6.12
CA ALA A 4 17.10 16.70 6.85
C ALA A 4 16.27 17.59 5.92
N LYS A 5 16.87 18.06 4.81
CA LYS A 5 16.15 18.85 3.81
C LYS A 5 15.18 17.97 3.01
N ILE A 6 15.58 16.75 2.63
CA ILE A 6 14.70 15.77 1.98
C ILE A 6 13.48 15.49 2.86
N LEU A 7 13.69 15.17 4.14
CA LEU A 7 12.63 14.87 5.10
C LEU A 7 11.66 16.04 5.24
N LYS A 8 12.18 17.26 5.45
CA LYS A 8 11.35 18.47 5.57
C LYS A 8 10.53 18.71 4.30
N GLU A 9 11.14 18.52 3.12
CA GLU A 9 10.47 18.69 1.83
C GLU A 9 9.39 17.64 1.60
N CYS A 10 9.63 16.38 1.98
CA CYS A 10 8.66 15.30 1.87
C CYS A 10 7.47 15.49 2.82
N ILE A 11 7.71 15.88 4.08
CA ILE A 11 6.64 16.19 5.04
C ILE A 11 5.76 17.32 4.52
N ALA A 12 6.36 18.44 4.11
CA ALA A 12 5.59 19.56 3.61
C ALA A 12 4.84 19.23 2.30
N LEU A 13 5.29 18.23 1.53
CA LEU A 13 4.62 17.80 0.30
C LEU A 13 3.47 16.83 0.63
N ALA A 14 3.63 15.98 1.64
CA ALA A 14 2.55 15.17 2.18
C ALA A 14 1.43 16.05 2.74
N ASP A 15 1.76 17.11 3.50
CA ASP A 15 0.79 18.06 4.06
C ASP A 15 0.05 18.85 2.96
N GLU A 16 0.78 19.29 1.93
CA GLU A 16 0.21 19.95 0.75
C GLU A 16 -0.76 19.01 0.00
N LEU A 17 -0.35 17.77 -0.27
CA LEU A 17 -1.20 16.77 -0.92
C LEU A 17 -2.45 16.47 -0.09
N ALA A 18 -2.33 16.30 1.22
CA ALA A 18 -3.47 16.06 2.10
C ALA A 18 -4.46 17.22 2.11
N THR A 19 -3.95 18.46 2.01
CA THR A 19 -4.78 19.67 1.91
C THR A 19 -5.54 19.70 0.58
N ILE A 20 -4.84 19.50 -0.54
CA ILE A 20 -5.46 19.49 -1.88
C ILE A 20 -6.50 18.35 -1.98
N LEU A 21 -6.21 17.20 -1.39
CA LEU A 21 -7.12 16.05 -1.34
C LEU A 21 -8.22 16.20 -0.30
N ARG A 22 -8.22 17.28 0.48
CA ARG A 22 -9.24 17.53 1.52
C ARG A 22 -9.33 16.41 2.57
N LEU A 23 -8.23 15.74 2.87
CA LEU A 23 -8.23 14.64 3.85
C LEU A 23 -8.58 15.11 5.28
N GLY A 24 -8.32 16.39 5.60
CA GLY A 24 -8.76 17.00 6.86
C GLY A 24 -10.13 17.69 6.81
N ASN A 25 -10.74 17.83 5.63
CA ASN A 25 -12.04 18.49 5.44
C ASN A 25 -12.81 17.84 4.27
N PRO A 26 -13.30 16.59 4.45
CA PRO A 26 -13.88 15.78 3.37
C PRO A 26 -14.97 16.50 2.58
N LEU A 27 -15.15 16.09 1.32
CA LEU A 27 -16.21 16.62 0.47
C LEU A 27 -17.60 16.19 0.96
N PRO A 28 -18.64 17.04 0.83
CA PRO A 28 -20.03 16.60 0.95
C PRO A 28 -20.37 15.51 -0.07
N ALA A 29 -21.26 14.56 0.28
CA ALA A 29 -21.56 13.36 -0.53
C ALA A 29 -21.99 13.61 -2.00
N ASN A 30 -22.51 14.81 -2.30
CA ASN A 30 -22.98 15.19 -3.64
C ASN A 30 -22.11 16.26 -4.30
N GLN A 31 -20.89 16.46 -3.80
CA GLN A 31 -19.96 17.46 -4.33
C GLN A 31 -18.65 16.78 -4.72
N ASP A 32 -18.29 16.88 -5.99
CA ASP A 32 -16.99 16.46 -6.50
C ASP A 32 -15.95 17.59 -6.36
N PHE A 33 -14.70 17.32 -6.71
CA PHE A 33 -13.68 18.37 -6.81
C PHE A 33 -14.07 19.46 -7.81
N SER A 34 -13.80 20.70 -7.44
CA SER A 34 -13.93 21.85 -8.32
C SER A 34 -12.89 21.79 -9.45
N ALA A 35 -13.06 22.65 -10.47
CA ALA A 35 -12.04 22.83 -11.50
C ALA A 35 -10.69 23.27 -10.91
N ASP A 36 -10.72 24.18 -9.95
CA ASP A 36 -9.52 24.73 -9.29
C ASP A 36 -8.81 23.66 -8.45
N GLU A 37 -9.56 22.81 -7.72
CA GLU A 37 -8.97 21.70 -6.94
C GLU A 37 -8.30 20.67 -7.85
N ARG A 38 -8.91 20.36 -8.99
CA ARG A 38 -8.28 19.50 -10.01
C ARG A 38 -7.04 20.12 -10.61
N GLU A 39 -7.09 21.41 -10.94
CA GLU A 39 -5.92 22.11 -11.45
C GLU A 39 -4.80 22.12 -10.41
N ALA A 40 -5.10 22.33 -9.13
CA ALA A 40 -4.14 22.24 -8.04
C ALA A 40 -3.52 20.83 -7.94
N LEU A 41 -4.30 19.76 -8.08
CA LEU A 41 -3.77 18.38 -8.12
C LEU A 41 -2.80 18.17 -9.29
N LEU A 42 -3.15 18.68 -10.46
CA LEU A 42 -2.31 18.58 -11.67
C LEU A 42 -1.05 19.44 -11.54
N ALA A 43 -1.17 20.65 -10.99
CA ALA A 43 -0.07 21.57 -10.75
C ALA A 43 0.92 20.98 -9.74
N CYS A 44 0.43 20.44 -8.62
CA CYS A 44 1.24 19.75 -7.63
C CYS A 44 2.02 18.59 -8.27
N ARG A 45 1.36 17.76 -9.10
CA ARG A 45 2.00 16.66 -9.84
C ARG A 45 3.08 17.15 -10.82
N LYS A 46 2.86 18.27 -11.49
CA LYS A 46 3.77 18.84 -12.50
C LYS A 46 4.88 19.70 -11.90
N SER A 47 4.77 20.06 -10.62
CA SER A 47 5.71 20.94 -9.93
C SER A 47 7.14 20.37 -9.98
N ALA A 48 8.12 21.26 -10.09
CA ALA A 48 9.54 20.88 -10.04
C ALA A 48 9.87 20.16 -8.72
N ARG A 49 9.23 20.57 -7.63
CA ARG A 49 9.32 19.95 -6.31
C ARG A 49 8.92 18.47 -6.34
N MET A 50 7.73 18.16 -6.84
CA MET A 50 7.28 16.77 -6.98
C MET A 50 8.20 15.97 -7.90
N LYS A 51 8.62 16.55 -9.04
CA LYS A 51 9.55 15.87 -9.96
C LYS A 51 10.88 15.53 -9.29
N ASN A 52 11.41 16.41 -8.45
CA ASN A 52 12.65 16.18 -7.71
C ASN A 52 12.51 15.08 -6.64
N VAL A 53 11.35 14.99 -5.99
CA VAL A 53 11.07 13.92 -5.03
C VAL A 53 10.90 12.59 -5.74
N VAL A 54 10.12 12.55 -6.83
CA VAL A 54 9.82 11.32 -7.58
C VAL A 54 11.05 10.77 -8.30
N SER A 55 12.01 11.61 -8.71
CA SER A 55 13.25 11.17 -9.35
C SER A 55 14.26 10.54 -8.40
N SER A 56 14.05 10.65 -7.08
CA SER A 56 14.95 10.13 -6.05
C SER A 56 14.25 9.05 -5.23
N SER A 57 14.69 7.79 -5.35
CA SER A 57 14.08 6.67 -4.62
C SER A 57 13.99 6.93 -3.10
N PRO A 58 15.04 7.43 -2.41
CA PRO A 58 14.94 7.74 -0.97
C PRO A 58 13.93 8.85 -0.64
N ALA A 59 13.80 9.87 -1.50
CA ALA A 59 12.85 10.96 -1.28
C ALA A 59 11.41 10.48 -1.51
N MET A 60 11.17 9.67 -2.55
CA MET A 60 9.87 9.07 -2.80
C MET A 60 9.45 8.15 -1.65
N ASP A 61 10.36 7.31 -1.14
CA ASP A 61 10.09 6.48 0.04
C ASP A 61 9.75 7.35 1.26
N CYS A 62 10.52 8.41 1.51
CA CYS A 62 10.25 9.35 2.60
C CYS A 62 8.87 10.01 2.45
N LEU A 63 8.45 10.39 1.23
CA LEU A 63 7.12 10.94 0.96
C LEU A 63 6.02 9.90 1.24
N ARG A 64 6.22 8.65 0.80
CA ARG A 64 5.28 7.55 1.08
C ARG A 64 5.09 7.33 2.57
N MET A 65 6.18 7.29 3.34
CA MET A 65 6.12 7.15 4.80
C MET A 65 5.45 8.35 5.48
N ALA A 66 5.73 9.57 5.01
CA ALA A 66 5.11 10.78 5.54
C ALA A 66 3.59 10.78 5.33
N ILE A 67 3.12 10.40 4.13
CA ILE A 67 1.68 10.27 3.87
C ILE A 67 1.09 9.11 4.69
N SER A 68 1.77 7.97 4.72
CA SER A 68 1.23 6.75 5.34
C SER A 68 1.12 6.87 6.86
N SER A 69 2.10 7.48 7.52
CA SER A 69 2.09 7.66 8.97
C SER A 69 1.03 8.65 9.46
N LYS A 70 0.71 9.68 8.66
CA LYS A 70 -0.14 10.80 9.09
C LYS A 70 -1.54 10.80 8.50
N TYR A 71 -1.69 10.36 7.24
CA TYR A 71 -2.90 10.59 6.44
C TYR A 71 -3.55 9.32 5.91
N LEU A 72 -2.98 8.15 6.15
CA LEU A 72 -3.51 6.88 5.65
C LEU A 72 -4.94 6.59 6.11
N PRO A 73 -5.32 6.76 7.40
CA PRO A 73 -6.70 6.53 7.82
C PRO A 73 -7.67 7.50 7.14
N ALA A 74 -7.33 8.78 7.07
CA ALA A 74 -8.18 9.78 6.42
C ALA A 74 -8.35 9.51 4.91
N LEU A 75 -7.29 9.05 4.24
CA LEU A 75 -7.35 8.63 2.85
C LEU A 75 -8.22 7.39 2.65
N ALA A 76 -8.09 6.39 3.52
CA ALA A 76 -8.93 5.20 3.49
C ALA A 76 -10.40 5.54 3.74
N THR A 77 -10.70 6.38 4.74
CA THR A 77 -12.06 6.90 4.98
C THR A 77 -12.59 7.59 3.73
N ALA A 78 -11.81 8.50 3.13
CA ALA A 78 -12.22 9.20 1.93
C ALA A 78 -12.55 8.22 0.79
N ILE A 79 -11.76 7.15 0.60
CA ILE A 79 -12.04 6.14 -0.42
C ILE A 79 -13.35 5.40 -0.14
N VAL A 80 -13.58 4.97 1.10
CA VAL A 80 -14.79 4.24 1.50
C VAL A 80 -16.05 5.11 1.39
N THR A 81 -15.97 6.39 1.78
CA THR A 81 -17.16 7.25 1.85
C THR A 81 -17.46 8.02 0.57
N THR A 82 -16.49 8.12 -0.36
CA THR A 82 -16.67 8.88 -1.60
C THR A 82 -17.42 8.05 -2.62
N SER A 83 -18.53 8.58 -3.11
CA SER A 83 -19.33 7.92 -4.14
C SER A 83 -18.68 8.09 -5.52
N PRO A 84 -18.35 7.02 -6.25
CA PRO A 84 -17.80 7.16 -7.60
C PRO A 84 -18.83 7.63 -8.63
N VAL A 85 -20.12 7.63 -8.29
CA VAL A 85 -21.19 8.12 -9.16
C VAL A 85 -21.32 9.64 -9.05
N THR A 86 -21.34 10.17 -7.82
CA THR A 86 -21.55 11.60 -7.56
C THR A 86 -20.24 12.38 -7.40
N GLN A 87 -19.13 11.69 -7.11
CA GLN A 87 -17.81 12.27 -6.87
C GLN A 87 -16.68 11.51 -7.62
N PRO A 88 -16.84 11.23 -8.93
CA PRO A 88 -15.89 10.42 -9.69
C PRO A 88 -14.45 10.96 -9.68
N GLN A 89 -14.27 12.28 -9.67
CA GLN A 89 -12.93 12.89 -9.76
C GLN A 89 -12.20 12.79 -8.43
N ALA A 90 -12.88 13.08 -7.32
CA ALA A 90 -12.37 12.89 -5.98
C ALA A 90 -12.01 11.42 -5.74
N TYR A 91 -12.92 10.51 -6.09
CA TYR A 91 -12.68 9.07 -5.98
C TYR A 91 -11.42 8.63 -6.74
N ALA A 92 -11.32 8.99 -8.03
CA ALA A 92 -10.17 8.65 -8.87
C ALA A 92 -8.86 9.23 -8.30
N ALA A 93 -8.89 10.47 -7.77
CA ALA A 93 -7.74 11.08 -7.15
C ALA A 93 -7.32 10.35 -5.86
N TYR A 94 -8.27 9.96 -5.00
CA TYR A 94 -7.97 9.21 -3.78
C TYR A 94 -7.34 7.86 -4.08
N ILE A 95 -7.93 7.09 -5.00
CA ILE A 95 -7.40 5.80 -5.44
C ILE A 95 -6.01 5.96 -6.05
N GLN A 96 -5.84 6.92 -6.96
CA GLN A 96 -4.54 7.17 -7.58
C GLN A 96 -3.48 7.50 -6.53
N ARG A 97 -3.83 8.27 -5.49
CA ARG A 97 -2.92 8.66 -4.42
C ARG A 97 -2.63 7.52 -3.46
N PHE A 98 -3.62 6.71 -3.12
CA PHE A 98 -3.40 5.52 -2.31
C PHE A 98 -2.47 4.54 -3.02
N VAL A 99 -2.68 4.31 -4.32
CA VAL A 99 -1.78 3.53 -5.19
C VAL A 99 -0.33 4.05 -5.16
N THR A 100 -0.11 5.36 -5.01
CA THR A 100 1.27 5.88 -4.88
C THR A 100 1.97 5.52 -3.57
N LEU A 101 1.25 4.98 -2.57
CA LEU A 101 1.79 4.56 -1.27
C LEU A 101 2.42 3.16 -1.26
N LEU A 102 2.47 2.48 -2.41
CA LEU A 102 3.01 1.11 -2.57
C LEU A 102 4.53 1.04 -2.70
N PRO A 103 5.17 -0.09 -2.31
CA PRO A 103 4.58 -1.31 -1.73
C PRO A 103 4.58 -1.37 -0.18
N ALA A 104 3.62 -2.08 0.42
CA ALA A 104 3.54 -2.32 1.87
C ALA A 104 4.76 -3.08 2.40
N SER A 105 5.45 -3.88 1.59
CA SER A 105 6.68 -4.57 2.02
C SER A 105 7.78 -3.61 2.50
N SER A 106 7.81 -2.38 2.00
CA SER A 106 8.75 -1.33 2.46
C SER A 106 8.12 -0.27 3.35
N ASN A 107 6.81 -0.37 3.62
CA ASN A 107 6.02 0.64 4.32
C ASN A 107 5.38 0.09 5.62
N PRO A 108 6.04 0.27 6.78
CA PRO A 108 5.54 -0.25 8.06
C PRO A 108 4.17 0.31 8.44
N TYR A 109 3.91 1.58 8.14
CA TYR A 109 2.64 2.23 8.46
C TYR A 109 1.47 1.63 7.67
N LEU A 110 1.71 1.23 6.41
CA LEU A 110 0.70 0.55 5.59
C LEU A 110 0.44 -0.87 6.09
N ARG A 111 1.48 -1.62 6.49
CA ARG A 111 1.30 -2.95 7.13
C ARG A 111 0.47 -2.84 8.40
N LYS A 112 0.84 -1.92 9.27
CA LYS A 112 0.15 -1.65 10.54
C LYS A 112 -1.32 -1.27 10.30
N PHE A 113 -1.58 -0.39 9.33
CA PHE A 113 -2.94 -0.04 8.93
C PHE A 113 -3.77 -1.26 8.53
N PHE A 114 -3.22 -2.16 7.70
CA PHE A 114 -3.92 -3.38 7.31
C PHE A 114 -4.22 -4.31 8.49
N ARG A 115 -3.27 -4.47 9.42
CA ARG A 115 -3.42 -5.31 10.63
C ARG A 115 -4.45 -4.77 11.61
N GLU A 116 -4.39 -3.48 11.92
CA GLU A 116 -5.05 -2.91 13.10
C GLU A 116 -6.36 -2.18 12.79
N ALA A 117 -6.47 -1.50 11.65
CA ALA A 117 -7.59 -0.59 11.43
C ALA A 117 -8.88 -1.36 11.11
N LEU A 118 -9.93 -1.20 11.93
CA LEU A 118 -11.30 -1.68 11.61
C LEU A 118 -11.77 -1.22 10.23
N LEU A 119 -11.33 -0.02 9.82
CA LEU A 119 -11.60 0.55 8.50
C LEU A 119 -11.02 -0.27 7.34
N SER A 120 -10.03 -1.14 7.59
CA SER A 120 -9.35 -1.83 6.49
C SER A 120 -10.23 -2.88 5.81
N ALA A 121 -11.22 -3.49 6.50
CA ALA A 121 -12.13 -4.45 5.85
C ALA A 121 -13.00 -3.76 4.78
N GLN A 122 -13.78 -2.76 5.17
CA GLN A 122 -14.60 -1.97 4.25
C GLN A 122 -13.78 -1.32 3.14
N PHE A 123 -12.57 -0.87 3.47
CA PHE A 123 -11.64 -0.34 2.51
C PHE A 123 -11.25 -1.37 1.45
N VAL A 124 -10.85 -2.57 1.86
CA VAL A 124 -10.43 -3.63 0.93
C VAL A 124 -11.59 -4.10 0.06
N ASP A 125 -12.79 -4.25 0.62
CA ASP A 125 -14.01 -4.54 -0.13
C ASP A 125 -14.27 -3.48 -1.20
N THR A 126 -14.22 -2.21 -0.81
CA THR A 126 -14.41 -1.07 -1.73
C THR A 126 -13.39 -1.11 -2.87
N ILE A 127 -12.11 -1.36 -2.57
CA ILE A 127 -11.06 -1.47 -3.59
C ILE A 127 -11.33 -2.65 -4.54
N ALA A 128 -11.70 -3.81 -4.00
CA ALA A 128 -12.00 -5.01 -4.76
C ALA A 128 -13.21 -4.83 -5.69
N GLU A 129 -14.30 -4.25 -5.20
CA GLU A 129 -15.49 -3.94 -6.01
C GLU A 129 -15.16 -3.01 -7.18
N ARG A 130 -14.28 -2.02 -6.98
CA ARG A 130 -13.83 -1.13 -8.06
C ARG A 130 -12.85 -1.75 -9.01
N PHE A 131 -12.05 -2.70 -8.53
CA PHE A 131 -11.28 -3.50 -9.45
C PHE A 131 -12.20 -4.31 -10.37
N LEU A 132 -13.35 -4.79 -9.86
CA LEU A 132 -14.32 -5.57 -10.63
C LEU A 132 -15.15 -4.73 -11.61
N ASP A 133 -15.60 -3.54 -11.22
CA ASP A 133 -16.50 -2.71 -12.02
C ASP A 133 -15.92 -2.17 -13.33
N GLY A 134 -14.61 -2.34 -13.55
CA GLY A 134 -13.92 -2.00 -14.80
C GLY A 134 -13.58 -0.52 -14.95
N THR A 135 -13.85 0.30 -13.93
CA THR A 135 -13.48 1.74 -13.92
C THR A 135 -12.00 1.99 -14.16
N MET A 136 -11.14 0.99 -13.90
CA MET A 136 -9.69 1.06 -14.05
C MET A 136 -9.13 0.37 -15.31
N ASP A 137 -9.97 -0.27 -16.13
CA ASP A 137 -9.51 -1.17 -17.20
C ASP A 137 -8.70 -0.43 -18.30
N ASN A 138 -8.93 0.88 -18.47
CA ASN A 138 -8.18 1.71 -19.43
C ASN A 138 -6.82 2.20 -18.90
N ASN A 139 -6.41 1.84 -17.68
CA ASN A 139 -5.19 2.32 -17.06
C ASN A 139 -4.42 1.17 -16.39
N LEU A 140 -3.59 0.47 -17.17
CA LEU A 140 -2.77 -0.66 -16.71
C LEU A 140 -1.93 -0.35 -15.46
N VAL A 141 -1.43 0.89 -15.32
CA VAL A 141 -0.63 1.28 -14.15
C VAL A 141 -1.51 1.30 -12.90
N LEU A 142 -2.70 1.88 -12.99
CA LEU A 142 -3.64 1.93 -11.88
C LEU A 142 -4.20 0.54 -11.55
N GLN A 143 -4.55 -0.24 -12.57
CA GLN A 143 -5.05 -1.60 -12.41
C GLN A 143 -3.99 -2.50 -11.74
N GLY A 144 -2.74 -2.47 -12.23
CA GLY A 144 -1.65 -3.26 -11.66
C GLY A 144 -1.34 -2.87 -10.22
N ALA A 145 -1.35 -1.57 -9.92
CA ALA A 145 -1.16 -1.13 -8.54
C ALA A 145 -2.33 -1.49 -7.61
N THR A 146 -3.56 -1.46 -8.11
CA THR A 146 -4.74 -1.88 -7.35
C THR A 146 -4.68 -3.38 -7.07
N ALA A 147 -4.28 -4.19 -8.06
CA ALA A 147 -4.04 -5.61 -7.87
C ALA A 147 -2.96 -5.87 -6.80
N ARG A 148 -1.89 -5.07 -6.78
CA ARG A 148 -0.85 -5.15 -5.75
C ARG A 148 -1.38 -4.84 -4.34
N ILE A 149 -2.23 -3.84 -4.21
CA ILE A 149 -2.89 -3.49 -2.93
C ILE A 149 -3.73 -4.66 -2.44
N LEU A 150 -4.50 -5.29 -3.33
CA LEU A 150 -5.33 -6.45 -2.98
C LEU A 150 -4.47 -7.62 -2.47
N CYS A 151 -3.33 -7.91 -3.12
CA CYS A 151 -2.36 -8.88 -2.62
C CYS A 151 -1.87 -8.53 -1.22
N GLU A 152 -1.36 -7.30 -1.04
CA GLU A 152 -0.79 -6.86 0.23
C GLU A 152 -1.83 -6.79 1.35
N ALA A 153 -3.05 -6.37 1.04
CA ALA A 153 -4.15 -6.38 1.98
C ALA A 153 -4.46 -7.81 2.46
N MET A 154 -4.49 -8.81 1.56
CA MET A 154 -4.68 -10.21 1.95
C MET A 154 -3.55 -10.69 2.88
N TRP A 155 -2.30 -10.39 2.55
CA TRP A 155 -1.16 -10.86 3.34
C TRP A 155 -1.07 -10.20 4.72
N TRP A 156 -1.37 -8.90 4.82
CA TRP A 156 -1.14 -8.13 6.04
C TRP A 156 -2.36 -7.96 6.95
N SER A 157 -3.57 -8.11 6.42
CA SER A 157 -4.79 -7.95 7.24
C SER A 157 -5.14 -9.23 7.99
N ASP A 158 -5.96 -9.08 9.04
CA ASP A 158 -6.51 -10.21 9.80
C ASP A 158 -7.51 -11.00 8.92
N PRO A 159 -7.26 -12.31 8.66
CA PRO A 159 -8.15 -13.14 7.85
C PRO A 159 -9.52 -13.34 8.47
N SER A 160 -9.67 -13.22 9.80
CA SER A 160 -10.95 -13.42 10.49
C SER A 160 -12.04 -12.39 10.12
N ARG A 161 -11.67 -11.37 9.35
CA ARG A 161 -12.56 -10.30 8.88
C ARG A 161 -13.40 -10.70 7.68
N GLY A 162 -12.94 -11.64 6.85
CA GLY A 162 -13.76 -12.22 5.79
C GLY A 162 -14.76 -13.23 6.34
N ASP A 163 -15.90 -13.36 5.66
CA ASP A 163 -16.99 -14.29 5.99
C ASP A 163 -16.55 -15.74 6.27
N ASP A 164 -15.58 -16.26 5.52
CA ASP A 164 -15.06 -17.62 5.64
C ASP A 164 -13.72 -17.72 6.38
N LYS A 165 -13.24 -16.59 6.93
CA LYS A 165 -12.00 -16.46 7.70
C LYS A 165 -10.70 -16.82 6.96
N ASN A 166 -10.75 -17.00 5.64
CA ASN A 166 -9.57 -17.40 4.86
C ASN A 166 -8.75 -16.20 4.36
N ALA A 167 -9.36 -15.01 4.27
CA ALA A 167 -8.73 -13.75 3.92
C ALA A 167 -9.55 -12.57 4.45
N CYS A 168 -9.06 -11.34 4.30
CA CYS A 168 -9.62 -10.15 4.94
C CYS A 168 -10.86 -9.53 4.28
N PHE A 169 -11.41 -10.16 3.24
CA PHE A 169 -12.64 -9.75 2.55
C PHE A 169 -13.38 -10.98 2.02
N ASP A 170 -14.68 -10.85 1.72
CA ASP A 170 -15.61 -11.95 1.53
C ASP A 170 -15.26 -12.92 0.38
N ALA A 171 -15.57 -14.21 0.59
CA ALA A 171 -15.34 -15.28 -0.37
C ALA A 171 -16.00 -15.03 -1.73
N ALA A 172 -17.25 -14.56 -1.73
CA ALA A 172 -17.97 -14.25 -2.97
C ALA A 172 -17.30 -13.13 -3.78
N LEU A 173 -16.65 -12.17 -3.11
CA LEU A 173 -15.91 -11.09 -3.77
C LEU A 173 -14.57 -11.61 -4.32
N ARG A 174 -13.90 -12.51 -3.58
CA ARG A 174 -12.68 -13.20 -4.02
C ARG A 174 -12.93 -14.05 -5.26
N ASP A 175 -14.03 -14.80 -5.33
CA ASP A 175 -14.37 -15.63 -6.49
C ASP A 175 -14.57 -14.78 -7.76
N LYS A 176 -15.24 -13.63 -7.63
CA LYS A 176 -15.39 -12.68 -8.74
C LYS A 176 -14.05 -12.12 -9.21
N LEU A 177 -13.17 -11.77 -8.27
CA LEU A 177 -11.81 -11.30 -8.58
C LEU A 177 -11.00 -12.40 -9.27
N GLU A 178 -11.05 -13.64 -8.76
CA GLU A 178 -10.36 -14.79 -9.33
C GLU A 178 -10.79 -14.99 -10.79
N ALA A 179 -12.10 -14.96 -11.06
CA ALA A 179 -12.63 -15.10 -12.41
C ALA A 179 -12.15 -13.98 -13.35
N LYS A 180 -12.25 -12.71 -12.91
CA LYS A 180 -11.81 -11.55 -13.72
C LYS A 180 -10.30 -11.62 -14.02
N VAL A 181 -9.48 -11.87 -13.01
CA VAL A 181 -8.02 -11.92 -13.15
C VAL A 181 -7.59 -13.15 -13.95
N SER A 182 -8.26 -14.30 -13.81
CA SER A 182 -7.96 -15.50 -14.60
C SER A 182 -8.24 -15.29 -16.08
N GLY A 183 -9.40 -14.70 -16.42
CA GLY A 183 -9.72 -14.35 -17.80
C GLY A 183 -8.72 -13.37 -18.40
N TYR A 184 -8.25 -12.39 -17.62
CA TYR A 184 -7.16 -11.50 -18.05
C TYR A 184 -5.87 -12.27 -18.33
N VAL A 185 -5.40 -13.09 -17.38
CA VAL A 185 -4.14 -13.83 -17.49
C VAL A 185 -4.15 -14.79 -18.68
N GLU A 186 -5.24 -15.53 -18.91
CA GLU A 186 -5.37 -16.47 -20.03
C GLU A 186 -5.31 -15.79 -21.41
N GLN A 187 -5.93 -14.60 -21.53
CA GLN A 187 -5.85 -13.79 -22.75
C GLN A 187 -4.42 -13.30 -23.04
N HIS A 188 -3.58 -13.17 -22.02
CA HIS A 188 -2.23 -12.59 -22.16
C HIS A 188 -1.10 -13.64 -22.10
N GLU A 189 -1.34 -14.84 -21.57
CA GLU A 189 -0.40 -15.98 -21.57
C GLU A 189 -0.36 -16.70 -22.92
N SER A 190 -1.50 -16.82 -23.59
CA SER A 190 -1.62 -17.53 -24.89
C SER A 190 -0.85 -16.87 -26.05
N GLY A 191 -0.38 -15.63 -25.88
CA GLY A 191 0.42 -14.89 -26.87
C GLY A 191 1.94 -14.92 -26.67
N VAL A 192 2.46 -15.61 -25.64
CA VAL A 192 3.89 -15.56 -25.28
C VAL A 192 4.76 -16.41 -26.22
N GLU A 193 4.21 -17.44 -26.87
CA GLU A 193 5.00 -18.36 -27.70
C GLU A 193 5.39 -17.81 -29.08
N SER A 194 4.89 -16.63 -29.50
CA SER A 194 5.04 -16.18 -30.90
C SER A 194 5.52 -14.74 -31.12
N ALA A 195 5.97 -14.00 -30.11
CA ALA A 195 6.41 -12.60 -30.27
C ALA A 195 7.92 -12.40 -30.03
N PRO A 196 8.72 -12.07 -31.07
CA PRO A 196 10.14 -11.70 -30.92
C PRO A 196 10.35 -10.30 -30.32
N GLU A 197 9.29 -9.50 -30.15
CA GLU A 197 9.39 -8.12 -29.67
C GLU A 197 9.12 -8.03 -28.17
N ALA A 198 10.07 -7.45 -27.43
CA ALA A 198 9.95 -7.24 -26.00
C ALA A 198 8.72 -6.38 -25.69
N LYS A 199 7.78 -6.93 -24.91
CA LYS A 199 6.64 -6.16 -24.39
C LYS A 199 7.12 -4.89 -23.68
N PRO A 200 6.37 -3.77 -23.76
CA PRO A 200 6.70 -2.59 -22.97
C PRO A 200 6.84 -2.92 -21.49
N ALA A 201 7.87 -2.40 -20.81
CA ALA A 201 8.16 -2.72 -19.41
C ALA A 201 6.98 -2.52 -18.46
N LYS A 202 6.08 -1.56 -18.77
CA LYS A 202 4.85 -1.32 -18.00
C LYS A 202 3.84 -2.46 -18.11
N GLU A 203 3.69 -3.04 -19.29
CA GLU A 203 2.80 -4.18 -19.51
C GLU A 203 3.35 -5.43 -18.83
N ALA A 204 4.67 -5.67 -18.91
CA ALA A 204 5.31 -6.79 -18.22
C ALA A 204 5.15 -6.69 -16.69
N ALA A 205 5.35 -5.50 -16.11
CA ALA A 205 5.14 -5.27 -14.69
C ALA A 205 3.67 -5.46 -14.29
N HIS A 206 2.74 -4.96 -15.10
CA HIS A 206 1.31 -5.16 -14.89
C HIS A 206 0.93 -6.66 -14.91
N ASN A 207 1.33 -7.39 -15.95
CA ASN A 207 1.08 -8.82 -16.10
C ASN A 207 1.64 -9.63 -14.92
N THR A 208 2.84 -9.28 -14.46
CA THR A 208 3.47 -9.94 -13.29
C THR A 208 2.59 -9.83 -12.05
N VAL A 209 2.05 -8.64 -11.77
CA VAL A 209 1.19 -8.43 -10.60
C VAL A 209 -0.17 -9.10 -10.77
N MET A 210 -0.74 -9.13 -11.98
CA MET A 210 -1.99 -9.85 -12.25
C MET A 210 -1.84 -11.35 -12.02
N VAL A 211 -0.73 -11.95 -12.48
CA VAL A 211 -0.40 -13.36 -12.21
C VAL A 211 -0.22 -13.62 -10.72
N GLU A 212 0.43 -12.71 -9.99
CA GLU A 212 0.59 -12.80 -8.54
C GLU A 212 -0.76 -12.73 -7.80
N LEU A 213 -1.66 -11.83 -8.20
CA LEU A 213 -3.00 -11.74 -7.65
C LEU A 213 -3.81 -13.02 -7.92
N LYS A 214 -3.77 -13.55 -9.15
CA LYS A 214 -4.39 -14.84 -9.51
C LYS A 214 -3.89 -15.96 -8.59
N LYS A 215 -2.58 -16.11 -8.47
CA LYS A 215 -1.95 -17.14 -7.61
C LYS A 215 -2.36 -16.99 -6.16
N THR A 216 -2.40 -15.76 -5.65
CA THR A 216 -2.81 -15.48 -4.27
C THR A 216 -4.26 -15.88 -4.04
N LEU A 217 -5.18 -15.47 -4.92
CA LEU A 217 -6.61 -15.81 -4.82
C LEU A 217 -6.85 -17.33 -4.86
N ILE A 218 -6.23 -18.02 -5.81
CA ILE A 218 -6.29 -19.49 -5.92
C ILE A 218 -5.73 -20.14 -4.65
N SER A 219 -4.58 -19.68 -4.16
CA SER A 219 -3.94 -20.26 -2.98
C SER A 219 -4.78 -20.07 -1.72
N VAL A 220 -5.39 -18.90 -1.52
CA VAL A 220 -6.34 -18.65 -0.41
C VAL A 220 -7.50 -19.65 -0.46
N ARG A 221 -8.02 -19.92 -1.66
CA ARG A 221 -9.15 -20.84 -1.85
C ARG A 221 -8.81 -22.30 -1.57
N PHE A 222 -7.65 -22.78 -2.03
CA PHE A 222 -7.31 -24.21 -1.99
C PHE A 222 -6.42 -24.62 -0.82
N LEU A 223 -5.63 -23.70 -0.24
CA LEU A 223 -4.68 -24.00 0.84
C LEU A 223 -5.18 -23.56 2.22
N SER A 224 -6.43 -23.15 2.32
CA SER A 224 -7.08 -22.91 3.60
C SER A 224 -7.70 -24.21 4.13
N PHE A 225 -6.99 -24.84 5.07
CA PHE A 225 -7.48 -26.03 5.77
C PHE A 225 -8.25 -25.59 7.03
N ASN A 226 -9.49 -26.04 7.18
CA ASN A 226 -10.32 -25.83 8.38
C ASN A 226 -10.52 -24.37 8.84
N GLY A 227 -10.37 -23.38 7.94
CA GLY A 227 -10.56 -21.96 8.28
C GLY A 227 -9.36 -21.30 8.98
N ASP A 228 -8.18 -21.94 9.00
CA ASP A 228 -6.98 -21.44 9.68
C ASP A 228 -6.15 -20.44 8.84
N ALA A 229 -6.65 -20.01 7.67
CA ALA A 229 -5.96 -19.11 6.75
C ALA A 229 -4.47 -19.45 6.53
N ALA A 230 -4.14 -20.75 6.49
CA ALA A 230 -2.77 -21.26 6.61
C ALA A 230 -1.83 -20.66 5.56
N TYR A 231 -2.31 -20.49 4.32
CA TYR A 231 -1.55 -19.83 3.25
C TYR A 231 -1.21 -18.37 3.58
N ILE A 232 -2.21 -17.57 3.99
CA ILE A 232 -1.98 -16.16 4.32
C ILE A 232 -1.03 -16.02 5.50
N ASN A 233 -1.21 -16.82 6.54
CA ASN A 233 -0.32 -16.82 7.69
C ASN A 233 1.10 -17.27 7.31
N GLY A 234 1.26 -18.26 6.43
CA GLY A 234 2.56 -18.69 5.92
C GLY A 234 3.27 -17.62 5.11
N VAL A 235 2.56 -16.97 4.17
CA VAL A 235 3.12 -15.84 3.39
C VAL A 235 3.48 -14.68 4.30
N ARG A 236 2.61 -14.32 5.25
CA ARG A 236 2.88 -13.26 6.22
C ARG A 236 4.15 -13.55 7.02
N ASN A 237 4.27 -14.74 7.60
CA ASN A 237 5.45 -15.14 8.37
C ASN A 237 6.74 -15.03 7.54
N LEU A 238 6.72 -15.46 6.28
CA LEU A 238 7.86 -15.31 5.36
C LEU A 238 8.19 -13.84 5.12
N MET A 239 7.18 -13.01 4.84
CA MET A 239 7.38 -11.58 4.58
C MET A 239 7.88 -10.82 5.81
N GLU A 240 7.47 -11.21 7.00
CA GLU A 240 7.92 -10.54 8.21
C GLU A 240 9.39 -10.87 8.54
N GLN A 241 9.86 -12.09 8.22
CA GLN A 241 11.28 -12.44 8.31
C GLN A 241 12.15 -11.57 7.39
N ASP A 242 11.59 -11.14 6.25
CA ASP A 242 12.23 -10.21 5.31
C ASP A 242 12.13 -8.72 5.75
N THR A 243 11.55 -8.44 6.92
CA THR A 243 11.46 -7.08 7.49
C THR A 243 12.21 -6.99 8.83
N PRO A 244 13.55 -6.89 8.80
CA PRO A 244 14.36 -6.81 10.02
C PRO A 244 13.96 -5.60 10.85
N GLY A 245 13.92 -5.74 12.17
CA GLY A 245 13.60 -4.65 13.09
C GLY A 245 12.15 -4.59 13.57
N GLU A 246 11.23 -5.35 12.98
CA GLU A 246 9.80 -5.37 13.40
C GLU A 246 9.42 -6.61 14.23
N GLN A 247 10.22 -7.68 14.19
CA GLN A 247 9.90 -8.97 14.82
C GLN A 247 10.71 -9.28 16.07
N GLY A 248 11.06 -8.27 16.87
CA GLY A 248 11.89 -8.53 18.04
C GLY A 248 13.30 -8.96 17.66
N MET A 249 13.85 -8.36 16.59
CA MET A 249 15.26 -8.50 16.22
C MET A 249 15.89 -7.12 16.02
N CYS A 250 17.19 -6.99 16.27
CA CYS A 250 17.89 -5.74 16.05
C CYS A 250 17.97 -5.41 14.55
N GLN A 251 17.49 -4.24 14.14
CA GLN A 251 17.56 -3.76 12.74
C GLN A 251 18.98 -3.69 12.15
N VAL A 252 20.01 -3.59 13.00
CA VAL A 252 21.40 -3.36 12.57
C VAL A 252 22.23 -4.63 12.55
N CYS A 253 22.20 -5.43 13.62
CA CYS A 253 23.03 -6.62 13.77
C CYS A 253 22.24 -7.93 13.68
N TYR A 254 20.92 -7.86 13.51
CA TYR A 254 20.02 -9.03 13.41
C TYR A 254 20.01 -9.94 14.64
N ALA A 255 20.63 -9.53 15.76
CA ALA A 255 20.53 -10.24 17.02
C ALA A 255 19.06 -10.29 17.46
N THR A 256 18.58 -11.51 17.73
CA THR A 256 17.38 -11.77 18.50
C THR A 256 17.82 -11.85 19.96
N ASP A 257 17.18 -11.10 20.84
CA ASP A 257 17.42 -11.29 22.27
C ASP A 257 16.42 -12.33 22.78
N ASP A 258 16.93 -13.48 23.21
CA ASP A 258 16.12 -14.51 23.84
C ASP A 258 15.81 -14.16 25.32
N ASP A 259 16.55 -13.20 25.92
CA ASP A 259 16.46 -12.87 27.35
C ASP A 259 16.44 -11.34 27.69
N GLU A 260 16.74 -10.41 26.77
CA GLU A 260 16.68 -8.94 27.03
C GLU A 260 15.62 -8.20 26.18
N ASP A 261 14.92 -7.24 26.79
CA ASP A 261 13.95 -6.40 26.08
C ASP A 261 14.65 -5.49 25.05
N LEU A 262 14.46 -5.77 23.76
CA LEU A 262 14.99 -4.91 22.71
C LEU A 262 14.46 -3.47 22.82
N LEU A 263 15.36 -2.51 22.62
CA LEU A 263 15.04 -1.09 22.60
C LEU A 263 14.21 -0.74 21.37
N ARG A 264 12.96 -0.32 21.59
CA ARG A 264 12.11 0.24 20.52
C ARG A 264 12.45 1.71 20.29
N CYS A 265 12.45 2.12 19.03
CA CYS A 265 12.57 3.54 18.68
C CYS A 265 11.44 4.34 19.35
N SER A 266 11.79 5.31 20.20
CA SER A 266 10.81 6.08 20.98
C SER A 266 9.81 6.89 20.14
N ARG A 267 10.17 7.21 18.89
CA ARG A 267 9.33 8.01 17.98
C ARG A 267 8.33 7.18 17.18
N CYS A 268 8.79 6.18 16.45
CA CYS A 268 7.92 5.35 15.60
C CYS A 268 7.44 4.07 16.30
N LYS A 269 8.16 3.59 17.31
CA LYS A 269 7.89 2.34 18.06
C LYS A 269 7.89 1.05 17.23
N ASP A 270 8.13 1.14 15.92
CA ASP A 270 8.11 0.01 15.00
C ASP A 270 9.46 -0.69 14.87
N ILE A 271 10.57 0.05 15.00
CA ILE A 271 11.92 -0.50 14.83
C ILE A 271 12.58 -0.80 16.19
N THR A 272 13.12 -2.02 16.33
CA THR A 272 13.87 -2.49 17.51
C THR A 272 15.39 -2.50 17.30
N TYR A 273 16.12 -2.29 18.39
CA TYR A 273 17.58 -2.32 18.47
C TYR A 273 18.01 -3.04 19.76
N CYS A 274 19.07 -3.84 19.71
CA CYS A 274 19.62 -4.47 20.93
C CYS A 274 20.42 -3.49 21.80
N SER A 275 20.81 -2.32 21.28
CA SER A 275 21.58 -1.34 22.04
C SER A 275 21.42 0.09 21.51
N PRO A 276 21.73 1.11 22.34
CA PRO A 276 21.73 2.50 21.89
C PRO A 276 22.71 2.75 20.74
N ASP A 277 23.80 1.98 20.65
CA ASP A 277 24.77 2.12 19.56
C ASP A 277 24.24 1.56 18.25
N CYS A 278 23.55 0.41 18.28
CA CYS A 278 22.79 -0.07 17.12
C CYS A 278 21.71 0.93 16.70
N GLN A 279 21.03 1.58 17.65
CA GLN A 279 20.07 2.64 17.32
C GLN A 279 20.73 3.84 16.61
N LYS A 280 21.89 4.32 17.08
CA LYS A 280 22.65 5.41 16.42
C LYS A 280 23.09 5.01 15.00
N ILE A 281 23.58 3.78 14.81
CA ILE A 281 23.97 3.26 13.50
C ILE A 281 22.76 3.19 12.56
N GLY A 282 21.65 2.60 13.03
CA GLY A 282 20.41 2.50 12.25
C GLY A 282 19.85 3.87 11.87
N TRP A 283 19.93 4.84 12.79
CA TRP A 283 19.57 6.23 12.55
C TRP A 283 20.38 6.84 11.41
N GLY A 284 21.72 6.65 11.43
CA GLY A 284 22.63 7.10 10.39
C GLY A 284 22.44 6.40 9.03
N LYS A 285 22.05 5.12 9.04
CA LYS A 285 21.79 4.30 7.83
C LYS A 285 20.45 4.59 7.14
N GLY A 286 19.69 5.57 7.61
CA GLY A 286 18.48 6.05 6.93
C GLY A 286 17.18 5.85 7.70
N HIS A 287 17.18 5.24 8.90
CA HIS A 287 15.97 5.16 9.73
C HIS A 287 15.34 6.55 9.95
N ARG A 288 16.17 7.59 10.09
CA ARG A 288 15.72 8.99 10.22
C ARG A 288 14.78 9.49 9.11
N LEU A 289 14.90 8.95 7.89
CA LEU A 289 14.05 9.30 6.74
C LEU A 289 12.71 8.54 6.74
N ARG A 290 12.59 7.50 7.56
CA ARG A 290 11.42 6.61 7.63
C ARG A 290 10.76 6.61 9.02
N CYS A 291 11.33 7.35 9.97
CA CYS A 291 10.88 7.43 11.35
C CYS A 291 9.87 8.57 11.55
N PHE A 292 8.59 8.24 11.61
CA PHE A 292 7.47 9.15 11.82
C PHE A 292 6.69 8.71 13.06
N THR A 293 6.03 9.67 13.70
CA THR A 293 4.99 9.35 14.68
C THR A 293 3.73 9.06 13.88
N TYR A 294 3.10 7.91 14.09
CA TYR A 294 1.81 7.59 13.49
C TYR A 294 0.66 8.03 14.40
N SER A 295 -0.49 8.30 13.81
CA SER A 295 -1.65 8.88 14.51
C SER A 295 -2.87 7.95 14.60
N PHE A 296 -2.67 6.64 14.41
CA PHE A 296 -3.76 5.65 14.39
C PHE A 296 -3.32 4.30 14.96
#